data_AF-A0A964KJ80-F1
#
_entry.id   AF-A0A964KJ80-F1
#
_cell.length_a   1.000
_cell.length_b   1.000
_cell.length_c   1.000
_cell.angle_alpha   90.00
_cell.angle_beta   90.00
_cell.angle_gamma   90.00
#
_symmetry.space_group_name_H-M   'P 1'
#
loop_
_entity.id
_entity.type
_entity.pdbx_description
1 polymer ?
#
loop_
_entity_poly.entity_id
_entity_poly.type
_entity_poly.pdbx_seq_one_letter_code
_entity_poly.pdbx_strand_id
1 'polypeptide(L)' 'MDRATLLTHQNLSTEEPLEARTIVDLPGLHPAESALYDDLRRDRLGVRIRLEQERIGSAFVIDAIAALHA' A
#
# COMPACT_ATOMS: atom_id res chain seq x y z
N MET A 1 -7.90 -1.48 0.93
CA MET A 1 -7.58 -1.19 -0.49
C MET A 1 -7.59 -2.48 -1.30
N ASP A 2 -7.80 -2.40 -2.61
CA ASP A 2 -7.75 -3.56 -3.50
C ASP A 2 -6.41 -3.70 -4.24
N ARG A 3 -6.23 -4.82 -4.94
CA ARG A 3 -5.00 -5.14 -5.67
C ARG A 3 -4.71 -4.15 -6.79
N ALA A 4 -5.75 -3.70 -7.49
CA ALA A 4 -5.60 -2.76 -8.60
C ALA A 4 -5.02 -1.42 -8.11
N THR A 5 -5.50 -0.93 -6.96
CA THR A 5 -4.97 0.25 -6.29
C THR A 5 -3.49 0.10 -5.93
N LEU A 6 -3.10 -1.05 -5.34
CA LEU A 6 -1.71 -1.34 -4.99
C LEU A 6 -0.79 -1.32 -6.21
N LEU A 7 -1.18 -2.01 -7.30
CA LEU A 7 -0.37 -2.10 -8.51
C LEU A 7 -0.25 -0.75 -9.23
N THR A 8 -1.32 0.04 -9.26
CA THR A 8 -1.32 1.39 -9.85
C THR A 8 -0.32 2.30 -9.14
N HIS A 9 -0.16 2.16 -7.83
CA HIS A 9 0.70 2.99 -7.00
C HIS A 9 1.94 2.23 -6.51
N GLN A 10 2.41 1.23 -7.26
CA GLN A 10 3.53 0.39 -6.85
C GLN A 10 4.78 1.22 -6.52
N ASN A 11 5.02 2.31 -7.28
CA ASN A 11 6.13 3.23 -7.06
C ASN A 11 6.09 3.97 -5.73
N LEU A 12 4.92 4.04 -5.08
CA LEU A 12 4.74 4.65 -3.75
C LEU A 12 4.89 3.62 -2.62
N SER A 13 5.02 2.33 -2.94
CA SER A 13 5.19 1.28 -1.94
C SER A 13 6.53 1.41 -1.22
N THR A 14 6.55 1.00 0.04
CA THR A 14 7.72 0.95 0.91
C THR A 14 7.90 -0.46 1.46
N GLU A 15 9.00 -0.66 2.20
CA GLU A 15 9.22 -1.89 2.96
C GLU A 15 8.67 -1.72 4.39
N GLU A 16 7.89 -2.68 4.86
CA GLU A 16 7.41 -2.77 6.24
C GLU A 16 8.57 -3.21 7.16
N PRO A 17 8.87 -2.45 8.23
CA PRO A 17 9.83 -2.89 9.24
C PRO A 17 9.42 -4.24 9.83
N LEU A 18 10.41 -5.12 10.09
CA LEU A 18 10.13 -6.48 10.54
C LEU A 18 9.36 -6.50 11.87
N GLU A 19 9.74 -5.60 12.78
CA GLU A 19 9.15 -5.41 14.10
C GLU A 19 7.72 -4.83 14.05
N ALA A 20 7.35 -4.16 12.96
CA ALA A 20 6.03 -3.56 12.78
C ALA A 20 5.10 -4.43 11.92
N ARG A 21 5.58 -5.59 11.44
CA ARG A 21 4.87 -6.42 10.47
C ARG A 21 3.60 -7.02 11.05
N THR A 22 2.47 -6.72 10.44
CA THR A 22 1.18 -7.28 10.86
C THR A 22 0.95 -8.64 10.18
N ILE A 23 1.03 -9.73 10.95
CA ILE A 23 0.87 -11.11 10.45
C ILE A 23 -0.38 -11.84 10.99
N VAL A 24 -1.15 -11.18 11.86
CA VAL A 24 -2.38 -11.72 12.45
C VAL A 24 -3.55 -11.63 11.46
N ASP A 25 -4.62 -12.38 11.69
CA ASP A 25 -5.84 -12.19 10.90
C ASP A 25 -6.51 -10.86 11.21
N LEU A 26 -6.95 -10.15 10.17
CA LEU A 26 -7.64 -8.87 10.28
C LEU A 26 -9.13 -9.05 10.02
N PRO A 27 -9.99 -9.05 11.07
CA PRO A 27 -11.42 -9.15 10.89
C PRO A 27 -11.99 -7.86 10.29
N GLY A 28 -13.04 -7.99 9.47
CA GLY A 28 -13.76 -6.85 8.90
C GLY A 28 -13.25 -6.36 7.54
N LEU A 29 -12.21 -6.98 6.97
CA LEU A 29 -11.81 -6.72 5.60
C LEU A 29 -12.85 -7.26 4.60
N HIS A 30 -13.16 -6.49 3.57
CA HIS A 30 -13.95 -7.00 2.44
C HIS A 30 -13.17 -8.10 1.70
N PRO A 31 -13.80 -9.10 1.04
CA PRO A 31 -13.09 -10.21 0.39
C PRO A 31 -11.90 -9.84 -0.48
N ALA A 32 -12.00 -8.77 -1.27
CA ALA A 32 -10.90 -8.29 -2.11
C ALA A 32 -9.70 -7.77 -1.29
N GLU A 33 -9.96 -7.11 -0.17
CA GLU A 33 -8.93 -6.60 0.73
C GLU A 33 -8.29 -7.73 1.53
N SER A 34 -9.10 -8.70 1.97
CA SER A 34 -8.62 -9.91 2.64
C SER A 34 -7.69 -10.71 1.74
N ALA A 35 -8.07 -10.93 0.47
CA ALA A 35 -7.21 -11.62 -0.49
C ALA A 35 -5.90 -10.87 -0.75
N LEU A 36 -5.94 -9.55 -0.89
CA LEU A 36 -4.73 -8.74 -1.04
C LEU A 36 -3.84 -8.82 0.21
N TYR A 37 -4.42 -8.65 1.39
CA TYR A 37 -3.69 -8.71 2.66
C TYR A 37 -3.01 -10.07 2.83
N ASP A 38 -3.69 -11.15 2.45
CA ASP A 38 -3.15 -12.52 2.50
C ASP A 38 -1.95 -12.77 1.58
N ASP A 39 -1.90 -12.08 0.44
CA ASP A 39 -0.75 -12.08 -0.47
C ASP A 39 0.41 -11.25 0.10
N LEU A 40 0.11 -10.08 0.67
CA LEU A 40 1.10 -9.18 1.26
C LEU A 40 1.79 -9.80 2.48
N ARG A 41 1.01 -10.33 3.46
CA ARG A 41 1.58 -10.95 4.67
C ARG A 41 2.37 -12.24 4.41
N ARG A 42 2.26 -12.81 3.20
CA ARG A 42 3.04 -13.98 2.75
C ARG A 42 4.11 -13.63 1.72
N ASP A 43 4.37 -12.34 1.52
CA ASP A 43 5.38 -11.81 0.60
C ASP A 43 5.21 -12.30 -0.85
N ARG A 44 3.99 -12.65 -1.28
CA ARG A 44 3.75 -13.14 -2.66
C ARG A 44 3.92 -12.07 -3.73
N LEU A 45 3.87 -10.79 -3.33
CA LEU A 45 3.99 -9.63 -4.22
C LEU A 45 5.34 -8.91 -4.05
N GLY A 46 6.24 -9.46 -3.23
CA GLY A 46 7.49 -8.85 -2.82
C GLY A 46 7.67 -8.92 -1.31
N VAL A 47 8.92 -8.77 -0.86
CA VAL A 47 9.27 -8.86 0.55
C VAL A 47 8.78 -7.63 1.29
N ARG A 48 7.87 -7.83 2.25
CA ARG A 48 7.39 -6.81 3.19
C ARG A 48 6.87 -5.56 2.49
N ILE A 49 6.20 -5.71 1.35
CA ILE A 49 5.63 -4.58 0.62
C ILE A 49 4.50 -3.95 1.45
N ARG A 50 4.59 -2.63 1.67
CA ARG A 50 3.55 -1.84 2.33
C ARG A 50 3.25 -0.61 1.50
N LEU A 51 1.97 -0.41 1.19
CA LEU A 51 1.48 0.85 0.65
C LEU A 51 0.65 1.54 1.72
N GLU A 52 1.11 2.70 2.19
CA GLU A 52 0.32 3.56 3.07
C GLU A 52 -0.64 4.39 2.22
N GLN A 53 -1.93 4.35 2.52
CA GLN A 53 -2.95 5.13 1.78
C GLN A 53 -2.63 6.63 1.78
N GLU A 54 -2.05 7.14 2.86
CA GLU A 54 -1.61 8.53 3.02
C GLU A 54 -0.60 8.97 1.95
N ARG A 55 0.22 8.03 1.44
CA ARG A 55 1.22 8.31 0.40
C ARG A 55 0.57 8.55 -0.97
N ILE A 56 -0.57 7.89 -1.24
CA ILE A 56 -1.34 8.12 -2.46
C ILE A 56 -1.90 9.55 -2.45
N GLY A 57 -2.53 9.96 -1.35
CA GLY A 57 -3.09 11.31 -1.20
C GLY A 57 -2.01 12.40 -1.22
N SER A 58 -0.88 12.17 -0.55
CA SER A 58 0.22 13.14 -0.50
C SER A 58 0.89 13.34 -1.86
N ALA A 59 1.04 12.27 -2.65
CA ALA A 59 1.62 12.36 -4.00
C ALA A 59 0.82 13.33 -4.89
N PHE A 60 -0.51 13.25 -4.86
CA PHE A 60 -1.37 14.16 -5.62
C PHE A 60 -1.16 15.63 -5.25
N VAL A 61 -1.02 15.93 -3.95
CA VAL A 61 -0.77 17.30 -3.47
C VAL A 61 0.61 17.80 -3.90
N ILE A 62 1.65 16.96 -3.80
CA ILE A 62 3.00 17.30 -4.21
C ILE A 62 3.04 17.61 -5.72
N ASP A 63 2.39 16.78 -6.53
CA ASP A 63 2.31 16.99 -7.99
C ASP A 63 1.57 18.29 -8.33
N ALA A 64 0.47 18.59 -7.63
CA ALA A 64 -0.26 19.84 -7.81
C ALA A 64 0.57 21.07 -7.44
N ILE A 65 1.33 21.00 -6.33
CA ILE A 65 2.26 22.06 -5.93
C ILE A 65 3.37 22.23 -6.97
N ALA A 66 3.98 21.13 -7.44
CA ALA A 66 5.03 21.18 -8.46
C ALA A 66 4.54 21.86 -9.75
N ALA A 67 3.30 21.61 -10.15
CA ALA A 67 2.68 22.24 -11.32
C ALA A 67 2.42 23.75 -11.16
N LEU A 68 2.27 24.25 -9.92
CA LEU A 68 2.11 25.70 -9.66
C LEU A 68 3.44 26.46 -9.70
N HIS A 69 4.56 25.75 -9.58
CA HIS A 69 5.91 26.31 -9.58
C HIS A 69 6.68 26.05 -10.90
N ALA A 70 6.01 25.49 -11.91
CA ALA A 70 6.54 25.23 -13.26
C ALA A 70 6.14 26.33 -14.25
#